data_AF-A0A8K1CTN6-F1
#
_entry.id   AF-A0A8K1CTN6-F1
#
_cell.length_a   1.000
_cell.length_b   1.000
_cell.length_c   1.000
_cell.angle_alpha   90.00
_cell.angle_beta   90.00
_cell.angle_gamma   90.00
#
_symmetry.space_group_name_H-M   'P 1'
#
loop_
_entity.id
_entity.type
_entity.pdbx_description
1 polymer ?
#
loop_
_entity_poly.entity_id
_entity_poly.type
_entity_poly.pdbx_seq_one_letter_code
_entity_poly.pdbx_strand_id
1 'polypeptide(L)'
;MVRPDTKSAVNMKGSGLSLERFIQGKAQRTKSEAKSKKRAIIHKAQRKRQYEKVKKKEQQAGDKEQESGPTSFYDRFFSELKNEGDEKPSKKNRHMEVKPDPFFKAKKKAEVKKVEKERVVSEKRKRQEEIEQKVNDRKKRHVKLSVRTSTGQPLVRNHIKDILAKLEAEKKGN
;
A
#
# COMPACT_ATOMS: atom_id res chain seq x y z
N MET A 1 23.96 51.05 -17.01
CA MET A 1 22.94 50.92 -18.08
C MET A 1 23.72 50.72 -19.37
N VAL A 2 23.57 49.70 -20.22
CA VAL A 2 22.39 48.99 -20.75
C VAL A 2 22.84 47.59 -21.20
N ARG A 3 22.00 46.55 -20.99
CA ARG A 3 22.20 45.19 -21.52
C ARG A 3 21.68 45.12 -22.96
N PRO A 4 22.33 44.43 -23.91
CA PRO A 4 21.71 44.16 -25.21
C PRO A 4 20.70 43.00 -25.12
N ASP A 5 19.58 43.22 -25.79
CA ASP A 5 18.36 42.42 -25.80
C ASP A 5 18.52 41.02 -26.40
N THR A 6 17.92 40.02 -25.73
CA THR A 6 17.62 38.71 -26.31
C THR A 6 16.34 38.80 -27.14
N LYS A 7 16.45 38.97 -28.46
CA LYS A 7 15.34 38.72 -29.40
C LYS A 7 15.73 37.60 -30.36
N SER A 8 15.46 36.36 -29.94
CA SER A 8 15.24 35.25 -30.88
C SER A 8 13.82 34.73 -30.69
N ALA A 9 12.90 35.31 -31.46
CA ALA A 9 11.54 34.82 -31.59
C ALA A 9 11.57 33.49 -32.36
N VAL A 10 11.60 32.38 -31.63
CA VAL A 10 11.42 31.05 -32.21
C VAL A 10 9.92 30.82 -32.41
N ASN A 11 9.48 31.03 -33.65
CA ASN A 11 8.14 30.76 -34.16
C ASN A 11 7.87 29.24 -34.13
N MET A 12 7.33 28.70 -33.03
CA MET A 12 6.90 27.30 -32.92
C MET A 12 5.42 27.13 -33.31
N LYS A 13 5.09 27.43 -34.57
CA LYS A 13 3.82 26.99 -35.17
C LYS A 13 3.96 25.53 -35.57
N GLY A 14 3.48 24.56 -34.77
CA GLY A 14 3.40 23.19 -35.27
C GLY A 14 3.22 22.01 -34.31
N SER A 15 3.18 22.15 -32.98
CA SER A 15 2.75 21.02 -32.13
C SER A 15 1.94 21.52 -30.94
N GLY A 16 0.65 21.19 -30.90
CA GLY A 16 -0.33 21.65 -29.90
C GLY A 16 -0.17 21.03 -28.51
N LEU A 17 1.05 20.67 -28.12
CA LEU A 17 1.38 20.31 -26.75
C LEU A 17 2.17 21.47 -26.16
N SER A 18 1.56 22.20 -25.24
CA SER A 18 2.25 23.28 -24.52
C SER A 18 3.58 22.76 -23.98
N LEU A 19 4.61 23.59 -24.01
CA LEU A 19 5.94 23.25 -23.50
C LEU A 19 5.85 22.70 -22.06
N GLU A 20 4.93 23.25 -21.25
CA GLU A 20 4.59 22.75 -19.92
C GLU A 20 4.05 21.32 -19.93
N ARG A 21 3.16 20.98 -20.88
CA ARG A 21 2.61 19.63 -21.02
C ARG A 21 3.64 18.63 -21.56
N PHE A 22 4.61 19.09 -22.36
CA PHE A 22 5.75 18.28 -22.78
C PHE A 22 6.71 18.00 -21.61
N ILE A 23 7.05 19.03 -20.82
CA ILE A 23 7.89 18.89 -19.62
C ILE A 23 7.20 18.02 -18.57
N GLN A 24 5.91 18.22 -18.30
CA GLN A 24 5.11 17.36 -17.42
C GLN A 24 4.90 15.95 -17.99
N GLY A 25 4.85 15.80 -19.31
CA GLY A 25 4.77 14.49 -19.98
C GLY A 25 6.05 13.66 -19.83
N LYS A 26 7.21 14.32 -19.75
CA LYS A 26 8.51 13.69 -19.44
C LYS A 26 8.76 13.51 -17.94
N ALA A 27 8.03 14.20 -17.06
CA ALA A 27 8.07 13.92 -15.65
C ALA A 27 7.58 12.48 -15.42
N GLN A 28 8.47 11.60 -14.94
CA GLN A 28 8.12 10.22 -14.70
C GLN A 28 6.91 10.16 -13.77
N ARG A 29 5.77 9.69 -14.29
CA ARG A 29 4.58 9.43 -13.49
C ARG A 29 5.00 8.61 -12.28
N THR A 30 4.81 9.18 -11.11
CA THR A 30 5.26 8.57 -9.87
C THR A 30 4.60 7.19 -9.71
N LYS A 31 5.30 6.23 -9.09
CA LYS A 31 4.77 4.87 -8.86
C LYS A 31 3.41 4.89 -8.13
N SER A 32 3.14 5.93 -7.35
CA SER A 32 1.86 6.19 -6.68
C SER A 32 0.74 6.56 -7.66
N GLU A 33 1.01 7.41 -8.64
CA GLU A 33 0.02 7.83 -9.64
C GLU A 33 -0.41 6.66 -10.55
N ALA A 34 0.54 5.81 -10.94
CA ALA A 34 0.26 4.58 -11.70
C ALA A 34 -0.61 3.59 -10.90
N LYS A 35 -0.33 3.42 -9.60
CA LYS A 35 -1.15 2.59 -8.70
C LYS A 35 -2.55 3.18 -8.50
N SER A 36 -2.67 4.50 -8.40
CA SER A 36 -3.94 5.20 -8.28
C SER A 36 -4.83 4.98 -9.52
N LYS A 37 -4.25 5.17 -10.73
CA LYS A 37 -4.94 4.88 -12.00
C LYS A 37 -5.37 3.42 -12.11
N LYS A 38 -4.52 2.46 -11.73
CA LYS A 38 -4.87 1.03 -11.72
C LYS A 38 -6.06 0.73 -10.80
N ARG A 39 -6.08 1.32 -9.60
CA ARG A 39 -7.21 1.18 -8.65
C ARG A 39 -8.49 1.78 -9.20
N ALA A 40 -8.42 2.96 -9.81
CA ALA A 40 -9.58 3.61 -10.42
C ALA A 40 -10.19 2.76 -11.54
N ILE A 41 -9.35 2.16 -12.40
CA ILE A 41 -9.81 1.26 -13.48
C ILE A 41 -10.49 0.01 -12.90
N ILE A 42 -9.89 -0.64 -11.91
CA ILE A 42 -10.47 -1.81 -11.25
C ILE A 42 -11.82 -1.47 -10.63
N HIS A 43 -11.91 -0.35 -9.91
CA HIS A 43 -13.14 0.08 -9.26
C HIS A 43 -14.25 0.38 -10.27
N LYS A 44 -13.92 1.04 -11.39
CA LYS A 44 -14.85 1.30 -12.49
C LYS A 44 -15.38 -0.01 -13.09
N ALA A 45 -14.50 -1.01 -13.30
CA ALA A 45 -14.90 -2.31 -13.80
C ALA A 45 -15.79 -3.09 -12.83
N GLN A 46 -15.49 -3.05 -11.53
CA GLN A 46 -16.32 -3.68 -10.50
C GLN A 46 -17.72 -3.06 -10.43
N ARG A 47 -17.82 -1.72 -10.49
CA ARG A 47 -19.10 -1.02 -10.51
C ARG A 47 -19.95 -1.42 -11.72
N LYS A 48 -19.34 -1.52 -12.91
CA LYS A 48 -20.05 -1.99 -14.12
C LYS A 48 -20.58 -3.41 -13.96
N ARG A 49 -19.77 -4.33 -13.44
CA ARG A 49 -20.21 -5.72 -13.19
C ARG A 49 -21.35 -5.79 -12.17
N GLN A 50 -21.31 -4.98 -11.12
CA GLN A 50 -22.40 -4.92 -10.14
C GLN A 50 -23.69 -4.39 -10.78
N TYR A 51 -23.58 -3.32 -11.56
CA TYR A 51 -24.73 -2.75 -12.26
C TYR A 51 -25.35 -3.74 -13.26
N GLU A 52 -24.54 -4.44 -14.05
CA GLU A 52 -25.02 -5.49 -14.95
C GLU A 52 -25.69 -6.65 -14.22
N LYS A 53 -25.17 -7.05 -13.05
CA LYS A 53 -25.78 -8.09 -12.21
C LYS A 53 -27.15 -7.66 -11.69
N VAL A 54 -27.28 -6.42 -11.23
CA VAL A 54 -28.56 -5.88 -10.74
C VAL A 54 -29.55 -5.77 -11.89
N LYS A 55 -29.13 -5.19 -13.02
CA LYS A 55 -29.97 -5.07 -14.22
C LYS A 55 -30.47 -6.42 -14.74
N LYS A 56 -29.62 -7.45 -14.73
CA LYS A 56 -30.04 -8.83 -15.11
C LYS A 56 -31.04 -9.44 -14.12
N LYS A 57 -30.89 -9.15 -12.82
CA LYS A 57 -31.85 -9.61 -11.80
C LYS A 57 -33.20 -8.90 -11.91
N GLU A 58 -33.19 -7.59 -12.18
CA GLU A 58 -34.42 -6.83 -12.42
C GLU A 58 -35.14 -7.35 -13.66
N GLN A 59 -34.42 -7.67 -14.74
CA GLN A 59 -34.99 -8.30 -15.93
C GLN A 59 -35.54 -9.71 -15.66
N GLN A 60 -34.84 -10.53 -14.88
CA GLN A 60 -35.31 -11.89 -14.51
C GLN A 60 -36.46 -11.90 -13.50
N ALA A 61 -36.63 -10.84 -12.70
CA ALA A 61 -37.76 -10.69 -11.78
C ALA A 61 -39.04 -10.21 -12.50
N GLY A 62 -38.91 -9.59 -13.69
CA GLY A 62 -40.06 -9.20 -14.52
C GLY A 62 -40.70 -10.35 -15.31
N ASP A 63 -39.97 -11.45 -15.56
CA ASP A 63 -40.42 -12.58 -16.40
C ASP A 63 -40.82 -13.84 -15.58
N LYS A 64 -40.88 -13.76 -14.25
CA LYS A 64 -41.22 -14.91 -13.38
C LYS A 64 -42.39 -14.64 -12.44
N GLU A 65 -43.50 -14.18 -13.00
CA GLU A 65 -44.82 -14.44 -12.42
C GLU A 65 -45.44 -15.65 -13.12
N GLN A 66 -45.00 -16.87 -12.76
CA GLN A 66 -45.81 -18.10 -12.78
C GLN A 66 -44.95 -19.31 -12.35
N GLU A 67 -45.60 -20.24 -11.65
CA GLU A 67 -45.12 -21.55 -11.13
C GLU A 67 -44.47 -21.59 -9.73
N SER A 68 -45.30 -21.25 -8.75
CA SER A 68 -45.77 -22.13 -7.65
C SER A 68 -44.86 -23.26 -7.16
N GLY A 69 -44.02 -22.94 -6.16
CA GLY A 69 -43.52 -23.86 -5.14
C GLY A 69 -43.22 -23.07 -3.86
N PRO A 70 -43.33 -23.66 -2.65
CA PRO A 70 -43.32 -22.91 -1.39
C PRO A 70 -41.98 -22.19 -1.19
N THR A 71 -42.02 -20.86 -1.25
CA THR A 71 -40.85 -19.97 -1.32
C THR A 71 -40.31 -19.59 0.06
N SER A 72 -41.06 -19.84 1.13
CA SER A 72 -40.77 -19.33 2.46
C SER A 72 -40.82 -20.43 3.53
N PHE A 73 -40.05 -20.23 4.60
CA PHE A 73 -40.04 -21.07 5.79
C PHE A 73 -41.46 -21.31 6.34
N TYR A 74 -42.34 -20.29 6.27
CA TYR A 74 -43.72 -20.40 6.75
C TYR A 74 -44.57 -21.31 5.86
N ASP A 75 -44.35 -21.34 4.54
CA ASP A 75 -45.10 -22.26 3.67
C ASP A 75 -44.76 -23.71 4.00
N ARG A 76 -43.48 -23.99 4.28
CA ARG A 76 -43.06 -25.32 4.74
C ARG A 76 -43.65 -25.64 6.11
N PHE A 77 -43.57 -24.70 7.04
CA PHE A 77 -44.09 -24.86 8.40
C PHE A 77 -45.58 -25.19 8.43
N PHE A 78 -46.42 -24.49 7.66
CA PHE A 78 -47.86 -24.77 7.61
C PHE A 78 -48.21 -26.00 6.77
N SER A 79 -47.40 -26.36 5.78
CA SER A 79 -47.54 -27.62 5.06
C SER A 79 -47.20 -28.83 5.96
N GLU A 80 -46.20 -28.69 6.81
CA GLU A 80 -45.80 -29.67 7.82
C GLU A 80 -46.86 -29.77 8.92
N LEU A 81 -47.41 -28.64 9.37
CA LEU A 81 -48.51 -28.58 10.34
C LEU A 81 -49.81 -29.25 9.85
N LYS A 82 -50.06 -29.24 8.53
CA LYS A 82 -51.22 -29.93 7.93
C LYS A 82 -51.02 -31.44 7.79
N ASN A 83 -49.77 -31.92 7.82
CA ASN A 83 -49.43 -33.33 7.64
C ASN A 83 -49.16 -34.05 8.99
N GLU A 84 -48.99 -33.34 10.10
CA GLU A 84 -48.78 -33.91 11.44
C GLU A 84 -50.11 -34.21 12.18
N GLY A 85 -50.99 -34.98 11.53
CA GLY A 85 -52.20 -35.54 12.14
C GLY A 85 -51.97 -36.85 12.91
N ASP A 86 -50.82 -37.51 12.75
CA ASP A 86 -50.55 -38.78 13.42
C ASP A 86 -49.06 -38.92 13.79
N GLU A 87 -48.84 -39.46 15.00
CA GLU A 87 -47.59 -39.94 15.60
C GLU A 87 -46.64 -38.93 16.29
N LYS A 88 -46.57 -39.05 17.63
CA LYS A 88 -45.61 -38.40 18.51
C LYS A 88 -44.19 -38.99 18.33
N PRO A 89 -43.12 -38.19 18.17
CA PRO A 89 -41.76 -38.72 18.28
C PRO A 89 -41.17 -38.55 19.69
N SER A 90 -40.58 -39.64 20.16
CA SER A 90 -39.86 -39.79 21.42
C SER A 90 -38.59 -38.90 21.48
N LYS A 91 -38.40 -38.22 22.62
CA LYS A 91 -37.22 -37.39 22.91
C LYS A 91 -35.97 -38.26 23.04
N LYS A 92 -35.19 -38.39 21.97
CA LYS A 92 -33.83 -38.93 22.01
C LYS A 92 -32.84 -37.87 22.50
N ASN A 93 -31.99 -38.27 23.44
CA ASN A 93 -30.83 -37.52 23.93
C ASN A 93 -30.01 -36.96 22.77
N ARG A 94 -30.07 -35.65 22.55
CA ARG A 94 -29.20 -34.95 21.61
C ARG A 94 -27.94 -34.56 22.37
N HIS A 95 -26.84 -35.27 22.13
CA HIS A 95 -25.51 -34.71 22.33
C HIS A 95 -25.52 -33.34 21.61
N MET A 96 -25.55 -32.25 22.36
CA MET A 96 -25.38 -30.93 21.76
C MET A 96 -23.95 -30.84 21.30
N GLU A 97 -23.72 -31.18 20.03
CA GLU A 97 -22.53 -30.77 19.31
C GLU A 97 -22.42 -29.25 19.50
N VAL A 98 -21.48 -28.83 20.34
CA VAL A 98 -21.18 -27.42 20.56
C VAL A 98 -20.72 -26.88 19.22
N LYS A 99 -21.66 -26.25 18.50
CA LYS A 99 -21.38 -25.68 17.19
C LYS A 99 -20.23 -24.69 17.38
N PRO A 100 -19.13 -24.82 16.64
CA PRO A 100 -18.01 -23.92 16.78
C PRO A 100 -18.50 -22.48 16.56
N ASP A 101 -18.06 -21.58 17.43
CA ASP A 101 -18.43 -20.16 17.36
C ASP A 101 -18.27 -19.66 15.91
N PRO A 102 -19.34 -19.14 15.27
CA PRO A 102 -19.31 -18.68 13.89
C PRO A 102 -18.22 -17.64 13.64
N PHE A 103 -17.76 -16.95 14.69
CA PHE A 103 -16.71 -15.95 14.62
C PHE A 103 -15.31 -16.48 14.95
N PHE A 104 -15.14 -17.72 15.41
CA PHE A 104 -13.83 -18.26 15.80
C PHE A 104 -12.81 -18.20 14.65
N LYS A 105 -13.22 -18.60 13.45
CA LYS A 105 -12.37 -18.52 12.25
C LYS A 105 -12.08 -17.07 11.86
N ALA A 106 -13.03 -16.17 12.05
CA ALA A 106 -12.85 -14.75 11.75
C ALA A 106 -11.88 -14.10 12.76
N LYS A 107 -12.02 -14.40 14.05
CA LYS A 107 -11.14 -13.93 15.13
C LYS A 107 -9.70 -14.38 14.89
N LYS A 108 -9.47 -15.68 14.63
CA LYS A 108 -8.12 -16.20 14.33
C LYS A 108 -7.51 -15.54 13.09
N LYS A 109 -8.30 -15.32 12.02
CA LYS A 109 -7.83 -14.61 10.82
C LYS A 109 -7.51 -13.14 11.09
N ALA A 110 -8.30 -12.46 11.92
CA ALA A 110 -8.07 -11.07 12.29
C ALA A 110 -6.79 -10.91 13.11
N GLU A 111 -6.54 -11.84 14.03
CA GLU A 111 -5.34 -11.87 14.85
C GLU A 111 -4.07 -12.09 14.01
N VAL A 112 -4.08 -13.07 13.10
CA VAL A 112 -2.97 -13.29 12.16
C VAL A 112 -2.70 -12.04 11.32
N LYS A 113 -3.74 -11.40 10.79
CA LYS A 113 -3.60 -10.16 10.03
C LYS A 113 -3.07 -8.99 10.85
N LYS A 114 -3.40 -8.93 12.14
CA LYS A 114 -2.90 -7.89 13.06
C LYS A 114 -1.40 -8.05 13.27
N VAL A 115 -0.96 -9.27 13.59
CA VAL A 115 0.46 -9.60 13.78
C VAL A 115 1.26 -9.35 12.49
N GLU A 116 0.73 -9.73 11.32
CA GLU A 116 1.40 -9.49 10.05
C GLU A 116 1.57 -7.99 9.76
N LYS A 117 0.54 -7.17 10.03
CA LYS A 117 0.64 -5.71 9.87
C LYS A 117 1.70 -5.11 10.79
N GLU A 118 1.74 -5.53 12.06
CA GLU A 118 2.74 -5.06 13.03
C GLU A 118 4.17 -5.42 12.58
N ARG A 119 4.38 -6.63 12.04
CA ARG A 119 5.67 -7.03 11.45
C ARG A 119 6.07 -6.11 10.29
N VAL A 120 5.17 -5.89 9.33
CA VAL A 120 5.45 -5.01 8.18
C VAL A 120 5.75 -3.56 8.60
N VAL A 121 5.05 -3.03 9.61
CA VAL A 121 5.29 -1.68 10.13
C VAL A 121 6.64 -1.60 10.82
N SER A 122 6.97 -2.58 11.67
CA SER A 122 8.25 -2.60 12.39
C SER A 122 9.44 -2.75 11.43
N GLU A 123 9.34 -3.58 10.39
CA GLU A 123 10.38 -3.69 9.36
C GLU A 123 10.60 -2.38 8.59
N LYS A 124 9.50 -1.67 8.24
CA LYS A 124 9.61 -0.37 7.59
C LYS A 124 10.29 0.65 8.49
N ARG A 125 9.95 0.67 9.77
CA ARG A 125 10.55 1.56 10.76
C ARG A 125 12.06 1.29 10.91
N LYS A 126 12.46 0.02 11.04
CA LYS A 126 13.89 -0.38 11.09
C LYS A 126 14.67 0.12 9.86
N ARG A 127 14.10 -0.05 8.66
CA ARG A 127 14.73 0.44 7.43
C ARG A 127 14.88 1.96 7.40
N GLN A 128 13.90 2.70 7.93
CA GLN A 128 13.98 4.16 8.04
C GLN A 128 15.07 4.57 9.03
N GLU A 129 15.12 3.93 10.20
CA GLU A 129 16.14 4.18 11.23
C GLU A 129 17.56 3.91 10.69
N GLU A 130 17.77 2.83 9.92
CA GLU A 130 19.06 2.54 9.27
C GLU A 130 19.46 3.62 8.26
N ILE A 131 18.49 4.13 7.48
CA ILE A 131 18.75 5.21 6.50
C ILE A 131 19.10 6.50 7.25
N GLU A 132 18.36 6.84 8.30
CA GLU A 132 18.60 8.04 9.12
C GLU A 132 19.96 7.98 9.82
N GLN A 133 20.35 6.82 10.36
CA GLN A 133 21.67 6.60 10.92
C GLN A 133 22.78 6.85 9.88
N LYS A 134 22.65 6.27 8.68
CA LYS A 134 23.62 6.49 7.58
C LYS A 134 23.71 7.96 7.17
N VAL A 135 22.58 8.66 7.13
CA VAL A 135 22.54 10.10 6.83
C VAL A 135 23.22 10.90 7.95
N ASN A 136 22.94 10.57 9.21
CA ASN A 136 23.54 11.23 10.36
C ASN A 136 25.05 11.02 10.42
N ASP A 137 25.53 9.82 10.13
CA ASP A 137 26.96 9.51 10.06
C ASP A 137 27.64 10.24 8.90
N ARG A 138 26.97 10.34 7.74
CA ARG A 138 27.46 11.15 6.62
C ARG A 138 27.54 12.63 7.00
N LYS A 139 26.51 13.18 7.68
CA LYS A 139 26.51 14.57 8.17
C LYS A 139 27.63 14.80 9.19
N LYS A 140 27.79 13.90 10.17
CA LYS A 140 28.88 13.97 11.17
C LYS A 140 30.26 13.93 10.50
N ARG A 141 30.47 13.02 9.54
CA ARG A 141 31.72 12.95 8.76
C ARG A 141 31.95 14.23 7.97
N HIS A 142 30.93 14.74 7.30
CA HIS A 142 31.02 16.00 6.56
C HIS A 142 31.41 17.15 7.49
N VAL A 143 30.70 17.31 8.62
CA VAL A 143 31.01 18.34 9.60
C VAL A 143 32.46 18.22 10.05
N LYS A 144 32.91 17.03 10.46
CA LYS A 144 34.31 16.77 10.86
C LYS A 144 35.33 17.15 9.79
N LEU A 145 35.08 16.79 8.53
CA LEU A 145 35.97 17.12 7.41
C LEU A 145 35.91 18.60 7.02
N SER A 146 34.79 19.28 7.28
CA SER A 146 34.58 20.69 6.96
C SER A 146 35.03 21.65 8.07
N VAL A 147 35.47 21.14 9.23
CA VAL A 147 35.97 21.99 10.32
C VAL A 147 37.21 22.74 9.84
N ARG A 148 37.17 24.05 10.00
CA ARG A 148 38.25 24.99 9.67
C ARG A 148 38.60 25.85 10.88
N THR A 149 39.82 26.38 10.91
CA THR A 149 40.25 27.40 11.88
C THR A 149 39.52 28.74 11.63
N SER A 150 39.65 29.72 12.52
CA SER A 150 39.08 31.06 12.30
C SER A 150 39.64 31.74 11.04
N THR A 151 40.86 31.38 10.63
CA THR A 151 41.53 31.81 9.40
C THR A 151 41.12 31.01 8.16
N GLY A 152 40.20 30.05 8.30
CA GLY A 152 39.67 29.26 7.18
C GLY A 152 40.54 28.08 6.73
N GLN A 153 41.68 27.83 7.39
CA GLN A 153 42.54 26.69 7.09
C GLN A 153 41.88 25.39 7.59
N PRO A 154 42.03 24.25 6.87
CA PRO A 154 41.47 22.98 7.31
C PRO A 154 42.08 22.56 8.65
N LEU A 155 41.22 22.15 9.60
CA LEU A 155 41.64 21.75 10.93
C LEU A 155 42.15 20.30 10.89
N VAL A 156 43.42 20.12 10.53
CA VAL A 156 44.07 18.82 10.37
C VAL A 156 44.43 18.21 11.73
N ARG A 157 43.44 17.73 12.47
CA ARG A 157 43.67 16.96 13.71
C ARG A 157 43.98 15.52 13.32
N ASN A 158 45.15 15.03 13.74
CA ASN A 158 45.67 13.65 13.64
C ASN A 158 46.51 13.27 12.40
N HIS A 159 46.52 14.03 11.31
CA HIS A 159 47.30 13.62 10.12
C HIS A 159 48.81 13.64 10.36
N ILE A 160 49.32 14.62 11.12
CA ILE A 160 50.74 14.65 11.51
C ILE A 160 51.08 13.44 12.39
N LYS A 161 50.20 13.06 13.33
CA LYS A 161 50.41 11.89 14.17
C LYS A 161 50.41 10.59 13.36
N ASP A 162 49.49 10.45 12.40
CA ASP A 162 49.43 9.29 11.52
C ASP A 162 50.64 9.20 10.60
N ILE A 163 51.13 10.33 10.06
CA ILE A 163 52.35 10.40 9.25
C ILE A 163 53.57 10.01 10.11
N LEU A 164 53.69 10.55 11.32
CA LEU A 164 54.77 10.22 12.24
C LEU A 164 54.73 8.74 12.64
N ALA A 165 53.55 8.19 12.97
CA ALA A 165 53.39 6.78 13.30
C ALA A 165 53.77 5.87 12.12
N LYS A 166 53.42 6.28 10.90
CA LYS A 166 53.77 5.54 9.67
C LYS A 166 55.28 5.55 9.43
N LEU A 167 55.93 6.70 9.63
CA LEU A 167 57.40 6.83 9.53
C LEU A 167 58.12 6.02 10.62
N GLU A 168 57.61 6.01 11.86
CA GLU A 168 58.17 5.18 12.93
C GLU A 168 57.99 3.68 12.66
N ALA A 169 56.86 3.28 12.09
CA ALA A 169 56.62 1.89 11.70
C ALA A 169 57.55 1.45 10.55
N GLU A 170 57.75 2.28 9.53
CA GLU A 170 58.74 2.04 8.46
C GLU A 170 60.18 1.97 9.03
N LYS A 171 60.49 2.76 10.05
CA LYS A 171 61.80 2.78 10.69
C LYS A 171 62.04 1.60 11.64
N LYS A 172 60.98 0.95 12.14
CA LYS A 172 61.06 -0.27 12.97
C LYS A 172 60.93 -1.56 12.17
N GLY A 173 60.40 -1.49 10.95
CA GLY A 173 60.25 -2.63 10.04
C GLY A 173 61.45 -2.88 9.12
N ASN A 174 62.44 -1.97 9.12
CA ASN A 174 63.78 -2.14 8.56
C ASN A 174 64.79 -2.33 9.69
#